data_AF-A0AAU3CYM9-F1
#
_entry.id   AF-A0AAU3CYM9-F1
#
_cell.length_a   1.000
_cell.length_b   1.000
_cell.length_c   1.000
_cell.angle_alpha   90.00
_cell.angle_beta   90.00
_cell.angle_gamma   90.00
#
_symmetry.space_group_name_H-M   'P 1'
#
loop_
_entity.id
_entity.type
_entity.pdbx_description
1 polymer ?
#
loop_
_entity_poly.entity_id
_entity_poly.type
_entity_poly.pdbx_seq_one_letter_code
_entity_poly.pdbx_strand_id
1 'polypeptide(L)'
;MSTSETPHVLDNPARASLTGPHAHFAERRGRVLRYPVDVSPWLALPDEPDAGDWADLAALAGPGAEVPLPGFRGELPPGWELTFQMEGVQFVDDGLAAAPEPEAVRLGPADVPEILDLIARTQPGPFEARTIELGTYLGIRRDGALIALAGERLRPPGWTEISAVCTDPAFRGEGLATRLILAVAHGIRERGETPFLHTSAANTNAIRLYESLGFRLRRRTAFLAARVPQRLGEGREPVPVA
;
A
#
# COMPACT_ATOMS: atom_id res chain seq x y z
N MET A 1 -18.70 6.06 28.42
CA MET A 1 -19.53 6.02 27.20
C MET A 1 -18.57 5.84 26.04
N SER A 2 -18.42 4.61 25.55
CA SER A 2 -17.56 4.34 24.39
C SER A 2 -18.34 4.76 23.15
N THR A 3 -17.97 5.89 22.54
CA THR A 3 -18.46 6.23 21.22
C THR A 3 -17.93 5.16 20.26
N SER A 4 -18.79 4.26 19.80
CA SER A 4 -18.47 3.41 18.65
C SER A 4 -18.36 4.34 17.45
N GLU A 5 -17.16 4.86 17.22
CA GLU A 5 -16.84 5.66 16.06
C GLU A 5 -17.06 4.78 14.83
N THR A 6 -17.92 5.21 13.91
CA THR A 6 -18.16 4.46 12.67
C THR A 6 -16.82 4.28 11.95
N PRO A 7 -16.40 3.04 11.63
CA PRO A 7 -15.13 2.79 10.96
C PRO A 7 -15.02 3.60 9.67
N HIS A 8 -13.92 4.32 9.49
CA HIS A 8 -13.69 5.10 8.28
C HIS A 8 -13.09 4.19 7.19
N VAL A 9 -13.38 4.46 5.91
CA VAL A 9 -12.88 3.64 4.77
C VAL A 9 -11.34 3.55 4.69
N LEU A 10 -10.64 4.54 5.24
CA LEU A 10 -9.18 4.58 5.33
C LEU A 10 -8.60 3.83 6.54
N ASP A 11 -9.44 3.26 7.41
CA ASP A 11 -8.95 2.44 8.52
C ASP A 11 -8.50 1.06 8.04
N ASN A 12 -9.13 0.57 6.97
CA ASN A 12 -8.74 -0.62 6.23
C ASN A 12 -8.79 -0.36 4.70
N PRO A 13 -7.85 0.45 4.17
CA PRO A 13 -7.93 0.94 2.80
C PRO A 13 -7.74 -0.17 1.77
N ALA A 14 -6.96 -1.21 2.07
CA ALA A 14 -6.82 -2.37 1.20
C ALA A 14 -8.16 -3.10 1.03
N ARG A 15 -8.87 -3.34 2.14
CA ARG A 15 -10.21 -3.94 2.11
C ARG A 15 -11.18 -3.08 1.32
N ALA A 16 -11.28 -1.79 1.66
CA ALA A 16 -12.19 -0.86 1.01
C ALA A 16 -11.94 -0.73 -0.50
N SER A 17 -10.67 -0.81 -0.93
CA SER A 17 -10.31 -0.86 -2.35
C SER A 17 -10.81 -2.15 -3.00
N LEU A 18 -10.47 -3.32 -2.44
CA LEU A 18 -10.78 -4.65 -2.98
C LEU A 18 -12.27 -5.02 -2.90
N THR A 19 -13.05 -4.34 -2.06
CA THR A 19 -14.52 -4.45 -2.06
C THR A 19 -15.21 -3.34 -2.87
N GLY A 20 -14.44 -2.41 -3.42
CA GLY A 20 -14.93 -1.20 -4.10
C GLY A 20 -14.30 -1.04 -5.48
N PRO A 21 -13.66 0.10 -5.78
CA PRO A 21 -13.09 0.38 -7.11
C PRO A 21 -12.15 -0.70 -7.66
N HIS A 22 -11.46 -1.44 -6.80
CA HIS A 22 -10.52 -2.51 -7.19
C HIS A 22 -11.12 -3.92 -7.06
N ALA A 23 -12.46 -4.06 -6.99
CA ALA A 23 -13.11 -5.37 -6.88
C ALA A 23 -12.77 -6.33 -8.02
N HIS A 24 -12.44 -5.81 -9.20
CA HIS A 24 -12.01 -6.62 -10.36
C HIS A 24 -10.61 -7.25 -10.19
N PHE A 25 -9.81 -6.79 -9.23
CA PHE A 25 -8.57 -7.45 -8.82
C PHE A 25 -8.78 -8.43 -7.67
N ALA A 26 -9.93 -8.50 -7.02
CA ALA A 26 -10.04 -9.21 -5.75
C ALA A 26 -10.00 -10.74 -5.91
N GLU A 27 -8.94 -11.35 -5.41
CA GLU A 27 -8.93 -12.77 -5.06
C GLU A 27 -9.48 -12.94 -3.64
N ARG A 28 -10.47 -13.83 -3.49
CA ARG A 28 -11.22 -13.99 -2.23
C ARG A 28 -11.16 -15.42 -1.71
N ARG A 29 -10.96 -15.54 -0.40
CA ARG A 29 -11.22 -16.76 0.35
C ARG A 29 -11.86 -16.40 1.69
N GLY A 30 -13.10 -16.86 1.91
CA GLY A 30 -13.91 -16.40 3.04
C GLY A 30 -14.02 -14.87 3.09
N ARG A 31 -13.58 -14.27 4.20
CA ARG A 31 -13.54 -12.81 4.37
C ARG A 31 -12.19 -12.18 4.02
N VAL A 32 -11.18 -12.98 3.69
CA VAL A 32 -9.84 -12.52 3.27
C VAL A 32 -9.87 -12.12 1.80
N LEU A 33 -9.24 -11.00 1.49
CA LEU A 33 -9.06 -10.50 0.13
C LEU A 33 -7.59 -10.25 -0.14
N ARG A 34 -7.14 -10.43 -1.38
CA ARG A 34 -5.82 -9.99 -1.83
C ARG A 34 -5.85 -9.54 -3.28
N TYR A 35 -4.81 -8.82 -3.68
CA TYR A 35 -4.49 -8.62 -5.08
C TYR A 35 -3.77 -9.87 -5.64
N PRO A 36 -3.83 -10.12 -6.96
CA PRO A 36 -2.91 -11.00 -7.65
C PRO A 36 -1.48 -10.58 -7.32
N VAL A 37 -0.61 -11.55 -7.03
CA VAL A 37 0.76 -11.28 -6.57
C VAL A 37 1.61 -10.54 -7.60
N ASP A 38 1.27 -10.65 -8.88
CA ASP A 38 1.91 -9.91 -9.98
C ASP A 38 1.39 -8.46 -10.11
N VAL A 39 0.29 -8.11 -9.43
CA VAL A 39 -0.26 -6.76 -9.34
C VAL A 39 0.19 -6.07 -8.05
N SER A 40 0.10 -6.74 -6.90
CA SER A 40 0.48 -6.18 -5.61
C SER A 40 0.58 -7.27 -4.53
N PRO A 41 1.51 -7.17 -3.57
CA PRO A 41 1.57 -8.11 -2.45
C PRO A 41 0.47 -7.89 -1.41
N TRP A 42 -0.28 -6.77 -1.49
CA TRP A 42 -1.21 -6.38 -0.43
C TRP A 42 -2.41 -7.33 -0.33
N LEU A 43 -2.83 -7.53 0.92
CA LEU A 43 -4.04 -8.25 1.27
C LEU A 43 -4.82 -7.48 2.34
N ALA A 44 -6.04 -7.93 2.58
CA ALA A 44 -6.96 -7.35 3.53
C ALA A 44 -7.64 -8.42 4.36
N LEU A 45 -7.28 -8.45 5.65
CA LEU A 45 -8.05 -9.12 6.68
C LEU A 45 -9.27 -8.27 7.07
N PRO A 46 -10.32 -8.86 7.68
CA PRO A 46 -11.29 -8.12 8.48
C PRO A 46 -10.59 -7.32 9.60
N ASP A 47 -11.25 -6.29 10.12
CA ASP A 47 -10.68 -5.44 11.18
C ASP A 47 -10.41 -6.24 12.47
N GLU A 48 -11.28 -7.23 12.73
CA GLU A 48 -11.14 -8.20 13.82
C GLU A 48 -11.10 -9.62 13.19
N PRO A 49 -9.93 -10.10 12.76
CA PRO A 49 -9.82 -11.42 12.14
C PRO A 49 -9.93 -12.53 13.19
N ASP A 50 -10.72 -13.55 12.89
CA ASP A 50 -10.82 -14.76 13.71
C ASP A 50 -9.94 -15.92 13.18
N ALA A 51 -9.93 -17.04 13.89
CA ALA A 51 -9.14 -18.21 13.51
C ALA A 51 -9.47 -18.75 12.10
N GLY A 52 -10.71 -18.58 11.65
CA GLY A 52 -11.13 -18.94 10.30
C GLY A 52 -10.48 -18.06 9.23
N ASP A 53 -10.42 -16.75 9.47
CA ASP A 53 -9.75 -15.82 8.54
C ASP A 53 -8.25 -16.11 8.43
N TRP A 54 -7.58 -16.48 9.53
CA TRP A 54 -6.17 -16.87 9.50
C TRP A 54 -5.94 -18.18 8.74
N ALA A 55 -6.83 -19.17 8.90
CA ALA A 55 -6.78 -20.41 8.12
C ALA A 55 -6.99 -20.14 6.62
N ASP A 56 -7.95 -19.26 6.28
CA ASP A 56 -8.19 -18.84 4.90
C ASP A 56 -6.99 -18.08 4.32
N LEU A 57 -6.38 -17.16 5.07
CA LEU A 57 -5.18 -16.47 4.65
C LEU A 57 -4.03 -17.44 4.38
N ALA A 58 -3.78 -18.39 5.29
CA ALA A 58 -2.73 -19.40 5.09
C ALA A 58 -2.97 -20.24 3.84
N ALA A 59 -4.21 -20.65 3.60
CA ALA A 59 -4.55 -21.48 2.46
C ALA A 59 -4.62 -20.70 1.13
N LEU A 60 -4.76 -19.38 1.19
CA LEU A 60 -4.70 -18.48 0.03
C LEU A 60 -3.25 -18.13 -0.35
N ALA A 61 -2.38 -17.92 0.64
CA ALA A 61 -0.97 -17.57 0.44
C ALA A 61 -0.07 -18.79 0.20
N GLY A 62 -0.40 -19.92 0.81
CA GLY A 62 0.37 -21.16 0.74
C GLY A 62 1.40 -21.30 1.88
N PRO A 63 1.79 -22.54 2.25
CA PRO A 63 2.72 -22.79 3.35
C PRO A 63 4.07 -22.11 3.15
N GLY A 64 4.60 -21.48 4.21
CA GLY A 64 5.89 -20.80 4.18
C GLY A 64 5.95 -19.48 3.41
N ALA A 65 4.85 -19.07 2.76
CA ALA A 65 4.78 -17.77 2.10
C ALA A 65 4.88 -16.64 3.15
N GLU A 66 5.58 -15.57 2.79
CA GLU A 66 5.54 -14.33 3.56
C GLU A 66 4.41 -13.45 3.05
N VAL A 67 3.60 -12.90 3.96
CA VAL A 67 2.45 -12.06 3.62
C VAL A 67 2.50 -10.74 4.38
N PRO A 68 2.22 -9.60 3.72
CA PRO A 68 2.09 -8.34 4.41
C PRO A 68 0.74 -8.25 5.14
N LEU A 69 0.74 -7.63 6.31
CA LEU A 69 -0.41 -7.41 7.18
C LEU A 69 -0.56 -5.90 7.49
N PRO A 70 -0.89 -5.07 6.48
CA PRO A 70 -0.96 -3.61 6.67
C PRO A 70 -2.11 -3.24 7.60
N GLY A 71 -1.83 -2.41 8.60
CA GLY A 71 -2.81 -1.93 9.57
C GLY A 71 -3.16 -2.93 10.69
N PHE A 72 -2.70 -4.18 10.61
CA PHE A 72 -2.90 -5.16 11.67
C PHE A 72 -2.04 -4.83 12.89
N ARG A 73 -2.65 -4.88 14.07
CA ARG A 73 -2.02 -4.54 15.36
C ARG A 73 -2.29 -5.57 16.46
N GLY A 74 -2.96 -6.67 16.12
CA GLY A 74 -3.23 -7.76 17.06
C GLY A 74 -2.04 -8.70 17.23
N GLU A 75 -2.22 -9.72 18.05
CA GLU A 75 -1.28 -10.82 18.18
C GLU A 75 -1.44 -11.80 17.00
N LEU A 76 -0.32 -12.29 16.47
CA LEU A 76 -0.35 -13.35 15.46
C LEU A 76 -0.81 -14.68 16.10
N PRO A 77 -1.60 -15.51 15.39
CA PRO A 77 -1.95 -16.83 15.91
C PRO A 77 -0.72 -17.73 16.09
N PRO A 78 -0.82 -18.76 16.96
CA PRO A 78 0.25 -19.74 17.11
C PRO A 78 0.72 -20.33 15.77
N GLY A 79 2.03 -20.45 15.61
CA GLY A 79 2.67 -21.02 14.41
C GLY A 79 2.98 -20.01 13.31
N TRP A 80 2.40 -18.80 13.34
CA TRP A 80 2.79 -17.70 12.46
C TRP A 80 4.06 -17.03 12.99
N GLU A 81 5.00 -16.74 12.10
CA GLU A 81 6.26 -16.07 12.45
C GLU A 81 6.19 -14.61 11.99
N LEU A 82 6.39 -13.66 12.91
CA LEU A 82 6.55 -12.25 12.55
C LEU A 82 7.91 -12.08 11.84
N THR A 83 7.91 -11.67 10.59
CA THR A 83 9.15 -11.49 9.80
C THR A 83 9.53 -10.03 9.63
N PHE A 84 8.54 -9.13 9.72
CA PHE A 84 8.75 -7.70 9.62
C PHE A 84 7.74 -6.93 10.46
N GLN A 85 8.18 -5.84 11.09
CA GLN A 85 7.29 -4.88 11.74
C GLN A 85 7.90 -3.49 11.69
N MET A 86 7.09 -2.50 11.31
CA MET A 86 7.43 -1.09 11.48
C MET A 86 6.19 -0.25 11.81
N GLU A 87 6.40 0.84 12.53
CA GLU A 87 5.36 1.85 12.74
C GLU A 87 5.14 2.67 11.47
N GLY A 88 3.87 2.91 11.14
CA GLY A 88 3.45 3.68 9.99
C GLY A 88 2.62 4.91 10.38
N VAL A 89 2.54 5.86 9.47
CA VAL A 89 1.65 7.02 9.56
C VAL A 89 0.86 7.16 8.27
N GLN A 90 -0.39 7.57 8.41
CA GLN A 90 -1.30 7.83 7.30
C GLN A 90 -1.62 9.33 7.27
N PHE A 91 -1.49 9.91 6.08
CA PHE A 91 -1.76 11.31 5.80
C PHE A 91 -2.93 11.44 4.83
N VAL A 92 -3.70 12.51 4.97
CA VAL A 92 -4.78 12.88 4.05
C VAL A 92 -4.58 14.31 3.57
N ASP A 93 -5.04 14.59 2.36
CA ASP A 93 -5.09 15.95 1.83
C ASP A 93 -5.85 16.89 2.78
N ASP A 94 -5.24 18.01 3.13
CA ASP A 94 -5.77 19.06 4.01
C ASP A 94 -5.49 20.45 3.41
N GLY A 95 -5.46 20.54 2.09
CA GLY A 95 -5.17 21.79 1.38
C GLY A 95 -3.93 21.72 0.49
N LEU A 96 -3.65 20.57 -0.14
CA LEU A 96 -2.60 20.47 -1.15
C LEU A 96 -2.74 21.57 -2.21
N ALA A 97 -1.63 22.22 -2.55
CA ALA A 97 -1.55 23.10 -3.71
C ALA A 97 -1.38 22.28 -5.01
N ALA A 98 -2.28 21.33 -5.23
CA ALA A 98 -2.23 20.39 -6.35
C ALA A 98 -2.26 21.12 -7.70
N ALA A 99 -1.30 20.81 -8.57
CA ALA A 99 -1.12 21.45 -9.86
C ALA A 99 -0.56 20.45 -10.87
N PRO A 100 -0.85 20.58 -12.18
CA PRO A 100 -0.23 19.75 -13.20
C PRO A 100 1.28 20.01 -13.26
N GLU A 101 2.03 19.00 -13.70
CA GLU A 101 3.48 19.09 -13.94
C GLU A 101 3.76 18.95 -15.43
N PRO A 102 4.11 20.04 -16.16
CA PRO A 102 4.30 20.02 -17.61
C PRO A 102 5.41 19.08 -18.10
N GLU A 103 6.45 18.83 -17.29
CA GLU A 103 7.51 17.88 -17.67
C GLU A 103 7.13 16.42 -17.41
N ALA A 104 6.06 16.16 -16.66
CA ALA A 104 5.67 14.81 -16.32
C ALA A 104 4.99 14.13 -17.51
N VAL A 105 5.45 12.92 -17.82
CA VAL A 105 4.83 12.03 -18.81
C VAL A 105 4.03 10.95 -18.10
N ARG A 106 2.90 10.55 -18.69
CA ARG A 106 2.13 9.40 -18.21
C ARG A 106 2.87 8.12 -18.58
N LEU A 107 3.13 7.28 -17.59
CA LEU A 107 3.75 5.98 -17.76
C LEU A 107 2.70 4.90 -17.99
N GLY A 108 3.02 3.91 -18.81
CA GLY A 108 2.16 2.77 -19.13
C GLY A 108 2.88 1.43 -19.12
N PRO A 109 2.24 0.35 -19.59
CA PRO A 109 2.81 -1.00 -19.56
C PRO A 109 4.17 -1.13 -20.27
N ALA A 110 4.43 -0.32 -21.30
CA ALA A 110 5.70 -0.31 -22.02
C ALA A 110 6.87 0.25 -21.17
N ASP A 111 6.59 1.07 -20.16
CA ASP A 111 7.60 1.67 -19.27
C ASP A 111 7.96 0.75 -18.09
N VAL A 112 7.24 -0.37 -17.87
CA VAL A 112 7.43 -1.25 -16.71
C VAL A 112 8.89 -1.71 -16.51
N PRO A 113 9.64 -2.13 -17.55
CA PRO A 113 11.05 -2.51 -17.36
C PRO A 113 11.89 -1.38 -16.75
N GLU A 114 11.66 -0.14 -17.17
CA GLU A 114 12.40 1.03 -16.69
C GLU A 114 11.92 1.50 -15.31
N ILE A 115 10.62 1.37 -15.04
CA ILE A 115 10.08 1.58 -13.69
C ILE A 115 10.73 0.60 -12.72
N LEU A 116 10.76 -0.70 -13.03
CA LEU A 116 11.35 -1.71 -12.17
C LEU A 116 12.85 -1.45 -11.91
N ASP A 117 13.57 -0.99 -12.93
CA ASP A 117 14.98 -0.58 -12.81
C ASP A 117 15.14 0.61 -11.82
N LEU A 118 14.32 1.66 -11.94
CA LEU A 118 14.34 2.78 -11.00
C LEU A 118 13.90 2.38 -9.57
N ILE A 119 12.87 1.53 -9.45
CA ILE A 119 12.40 0.97 -8.17
C ILE A 119 13.51 0.17 -7.50
N ALA A 120 14.26 -0.65 -8.24
CA ALA A 120 15.37 -1.43 -7.68
C ALA A 120 16.48 -0.55 -7.10
N ARG A 121 16.76 0.60 -7.71
CA ARG A 121 17.78 1.56 -7.22
C ARG A 121 17.32 2.42 -6.04
N THR A 122 16.01 2.61 -5.88
CA THR A 122 15.46 3.62 -4.94
C THR A 122 14.62 3.03 -3.81
N GLN A 123 14.15 1.79 -3.97
CA GLN A 123 13.38 1.02 -2.99
C GLN A 123 12.22 1.80 -2.30
N PRO A 124 11.30 2.45 -3.03
CA PRO A 124 10.21 3.23 -2.42
C PRO A 124 9.07 2.37 -1.86
N GLY A 125 9.15 1.05 -2.03
CA GLY A 125 8.13 0.08 -1.67
C GLY A 125 7.88 -0.91 -2.82
N PRO A 126 6.96 -1.87 -2.62
CA PRO A 126 6.68 -2.89 -3.62
C PRO A 126 6.16 -2.31 -4.93
N PHE A 127 6.70 -2.81 -6.05
CA PHE A 127 6.20 -2.58 -7.40
C PHE A 127 6.45 -3.85 -8.22
N GLU A 128 5.38 -4.45 -8.70
CA GLU A 128 5.35 -5.70 -9.45
C GLU A 128 5.05 -5.45 -10.93
N ALA A 129 5.16 -6.49 -11.75
CA ALA A 129 5.02 -6.42 -13.21
C ALA A 129 3.71 -5.76 -13.68
N ARG A 130 2.63 -5.89 -12.91
CA ARG A 130 1.31 -5.32 -13.22
C ARG A 130 0.86 -4.26 -12.23
N THR A 131 1.72 -3.79 -11.32
CA THR A 131 1.39 -2.69 -10.40
C THR A 131 0.99 -1.40 -11.13
N ILE A 132 1.48 -1.21 -12.36
CA ILE A 132 1.07 -0.11 -13.25
C ILE A 132 -0.45 -0.09 -13.52
N GLU A 133 -1.15 -1.23 -13.41
CA GLU A 133 -2.59 -1.35 -13.64
C GLU A 133 -3.44 -0.73 -12.50
N LEU A 134 -2.84 -0.44 -11.33
CA LEU A 134 -3.55 0.11 -10.17
C LEU A 134 -4.00 1.56 -10.33
N GLY A 135 -3.46 2.29 -11.31
CA GLY A 135 -3.88 3.66 -11.58
C GLY A 135 -2.92 4.45 -12.45
N THR A 136 -2.92 5.77 -12.26
CA THR A 136 -2.06 6.70 -13.00
C THR A 136 -0.67 6.74 -12.39
N TYR A 137 0.35 6.61 -13.24
CA TYR A 137 1.75 6.84 -12.91
C TYR A 137 2.31 7.95 -13.78
N LEU A 138 3.04 8.87 -13.15
CA LEU A 138 3.70 10.00 -13.77
C LEU A 138 5.21 9.85 -13.59
N GLY A 139 5.97 10.16 -14.63
CA GLY A 139 7.43 10.11 -14.62
C GLY A 139 8.07 11.36 -15.19
N ILE A 140 9.28 11.68 -14.75
CA ILE A 140 10.13 12.72 -15.35
C ILE A 140 11.36 12.05 -15.95
N ARG A 141 11.71 12.45 -17.17
CA ARG A 141 12.87 11.94 -17.91
C ARG A 141 13.98 12.98 -18.06
N ARG A 142 15.23 12.52 -18.09
CA ARG A 142 16.43 13.28 -18.48
C ARG A 142 17.27 12.43 -19.41
N ASP A 143 17.69 13.01 -20.54
CA ASP A 143 18.47 12.32 -21.58
C ASP A 143 17.87 10.96 -22.00
N GLY A 144 16.52 10.90 -22.03
CA GLY A 144 15.76 9.70 -22.37
C GLY A 144 15.48 8.75 -21.20
N ALA A 145 16.22 8.82 -20.10
CA ALA A 145 16.06 7.93 -18.94
C ALA A 145 15.03 8.46 -17.93
N LEU A 146 14.24 7.55 -17.35
CA LEU A 146 13.32 7.82 -16.24
C LEU A 146 14.11 8.05 -14.96
N ILE A 147 14.02 9.27 -14.42
CA ILE A 147 14.79 9.69 -13.24
C ILE A 147 13.92 9.91 -12.00
N ALA A 148 12.61 10.03 -12.16
CA ALA A 148 11.69 10.17 -11.04
C ALA A 148 10.31 9.64 -11.44
N LEU A 149 9.59 9.06 -10.47
CA LEU A 149 8.22 8.60 -10.66
C LEU A 149 7.38 8.81 -9.39
N ALA A 150 6.08 8.96 -9.58
CA ALA A 150 5.06 8.82 -8.55
C ALA A 150 3.79 8.29 -9.20
N GLY A 151 2.94 7.60 -8.44
CA GLY A 151 1.67 7.14 -8.97
C GLY A 151 0.64 6.78 -7.92
N GLU A 152 -0.37 6.07 -8.36
CA GLU A 152 -1.54 5.69 -7.58
C GLU A 152 -1.45 4.23 -7.11
N ARG A 153 -2.02 3.90 -5.94
CA ARG A 153 -2.03 2.52 -5.42
C ARG A 153 -3.39 2.09 -4.90
N LEU A 154 -3.66 2.20 -3.59
CA LEU A 154 -4.96 1.82 -3.05
C LEU A 154 -6.03 2.85 -3.46
N ARG A 155 -7.25 2.39 -3.75
CA ARG A 155 -8.37 3.23 -4.18
C ARG A 155 -9.67 2.91 -3.42
N PRO A 156 -9.77 3.23 -2.12
CA PRO A 156 -11.04 3.18 -1.40
C PRO A 156 -12.09 4.11 -2.05
N PRO A 157 -13.40 3.87 -1.86
CA PRO A 157 -14.43 4.76 -2.39
C PRO A 157 -14.21 6.23 -1.97
N GLY A 158 -14.04 7.13 -2.94
CA GLY A 158 -13.79 8.56 -2.73
C GLY A 158 -12.33 8.94 -2.42
N TRP A 159 -11.40 7.98 -2.37
CA TRP A 159 -10.01 8.20 -1.99
C TRP A 159 -9.04 7.49 -2.93
N THR A 160 -7.89 8.10 -3.17
CA THR A 160 -6.81 7.49 -3.96
C THR A 160 -5.47 7.70 -3.29
N GLU A 161 -4.71 6.62 -3.14
CA GLU A 161 -3.42 6.62 -2.48
C GLU A 161 -2.31 7.08 -3.43
N ILE A 162 -1.52 8.06 -3.02
CA ILE A 162 -0.26 8.40 -3.67
C ILE A 162 0.83 7.46 -3.17
N SER A 163 1.57 6.86 -4.10
CA SER A 163 2.53 5.79 -3.86
C SER A 163 3.69 5.85 -4.87
N ALA A 164 4.68 4.98 -4.66
CA ALA A 164 5.83 4.77 -5.55
C ALA A 164 6.60 6.07 -5.85
N VAL A 165 6.62 7.01 -4.89
CA VAL A 165 7.35 8.26 -5.03
C VAL A 165 8.84 7.98 -4.89
N CYS A 166 9.57 8.07 -5.99
CA CYS A 166 11.02 7.96 -5.96
C CYS A 166 11.71 8.86 -6.97
N THR A 167 12.96 9.17 -6.66
CA THR A 167 13.86 9.93 -7.53
C THR A 167 15.21 9.24 -7.48
N ASP A 168 15.80 9.06 -8.66
CA ASP A 168 17.13 8.52 -8.85
C ASP A 168 18.13 9.30 -7.96
N PRO A 169 19.03 8.62 -7.23
CA PRO A 169 19.98 9.28 -6.34
C PRO A 169 20.76 10.44 -6.97
N ALA A 170 21.07 10.39 -8.25
CA ALA A 170 21.84 11.42 -8.95
C ALA A 170 21.07 12.74 -9.18
N PHE A 171 19.74 12.70 -9.08
CA PHE A 171 18.84 13.83 -9.38
C PHE A 171 18.04 14.30 -8.15
N ARG A 172 18.48 13.93 -6.95
CA ARG A 172 17.86 14.38 -5.69
C ARG A 172 18.18 15.84 -5.41
N GLY A 173 17.28 16.51 -4.68
CA GLY A 173 17.42 17.93 -4.33
C GLY A 173 16.84 18.91 -5.35
N GLU A 174 16.35 18.42 -6.49
CA GLU A 174 15.73 19.24 -7.56
C GLU A 174 14.21 19.42 -7.39
N GLY A 175 13.62 18.96 -6.28
CA GLY A 175 12.19 19.08 -6.00
C GLY A 175 11.28 18.16 -6.85
N LEU A 176 11.84 17.16 -7.53
CA LEU A 176 11.09 16.26 -8.44
C LEU A 176 9.97 15.48 -7.74
N ALA A 177 10.24 14.96 -6.54
CA ALA A 177 9.23 14.26 -5.74
C ALA A 177 8.03 15.17 -5.42
N THR A 178 8.28 16.41 -4.99
CA THR A 178 7.23 17.42 -4.73
C THR A 178 6.37 17.64 -5.96
N ARG A 179 7.01 17.94 -7.10
CA ARG A 179 6.34 18.21 -8.38
C ARG A 179 5.43 17.05 -8.79
N LEU A 180 5.94 15.82 -8.71
CA LEU A 180 5.19 14.62 -9.03
C LEU A 180 4.05 14.34 -8.05
N ILE A 181 4.25 14.53 -6.74
CA ILE A 181 3.17 14.38 -5.74
C ILE A 181 2.02 15.35 -6.04
N LEU A 182 2.33 16.62 -6.31
CA LEU A 182 1.31 17.63 -6.60
C LEU A 182 0.57 17.34 -7.91
N ALA A 183 1.25 16.80 -8.92
CA ALA A 183 0.65 16.40 -10.19
C ALA A 183 -0.25 15.16 -10.06
N VAL A 184 0.17 14.14 -9.31
CA VAL A 184 -0.70 12.99 -9.02
C VAL A 184 -1.91 13.45 -8.20
N ALA A 185 -1.72 14.28 -7.17
CA ALA A 185 -2.82 14.85 -6.40
C ALA A 185 -3.79 15.66 -7.25
N HIS A 186 -3.29 16.39 -8.26
CA HIS A 186 -4.11 17.14 -9.20
C HIS A 186 -5.03 16.20 -9.98
N GLY A 187 -4.47 15.16 -10.60
CA GLY A 187 -5.26 14.17 -11.34
C GLY A 187 -6.28 13.41 -10.47
N ILE A 188 -5.96 13.15 -9.20
CA ILE A 188 -6.90 12.57 -8.22
C ILE A 188 -8.08 13.53 -7.99
N ARG A 189 -7.81 14.80 -7.74
CA ARG A 189 -8.85 15.81 -7.47
C ARG A 189 -9.73 16.12 -8.68
N GLU A 190 -9.17 16.12 -9.90
CA GLU A 190 -9.94 16.32 -11.13
C GLU A 190 -11.05 15.27 -11.31
N ARG A 191 -10.88 14.08 -10.73
CA ARG A 191 -11.86 12.99 -10.75
C ARG A 191 -12.79 12.98 -9.54
N GLY A 192 -12.72 13.99 -8.67
CA GLY A 192 -13.56 14.10 -7.47
C GLY A 192 -13.13 13.21 -6.30
N GLU A 193 -11.88 12.75 -6.28
CA GLU A 193 -11.33 11.90 -5.22
C GLU A 193 -10.42 12.71 -4.29
N THR A 194 -10.21 12.21 -3.06
CA THR A 194 -9.29 12.83 -2.09
C THR A 194 -7.97 12.05 -2.01
N PRO A 195 -6.81 12.71 -2.19
CA PRO A 195 -5.51 12.09 -2.00
C PRO A 195 -5.24 11.67 -0.55
N PHE A 196 -4.62 10.52 -0.37
CA PHE A 196 -4.03 10.10 0.89
C PHE A 196 -2.71 9.36 0.64
N LEU A 197 -1.91 9.14 1.67
CA LEU A 197 -0.69 8.35 1.55
C LEU A 197 -0.27 7.73 2.88
N HIS A 198 0.68 6.81 2.79
CA HIS A 198 1.34 6.18 3.92
C HIS A 198 2.86 6.40 3.84
N THR A 199 3.50 6.48 5.01
CA THR A 199 4.95 6.34 5.12
C THR A 199 5.34 5.73 6.46
N SER A 200 6.58 5.26 6.57
CA SER A 200 7.17 4.85 7.84
C SER A 200 7.16 6.03 8.82
N ALA A 201 6.78 5.78 10.08
CA ALA A 201 6.85 6.77 11.14
C ALA A 201 8.29 7.24 11.44
N ALA A 202 9.30 6.46 11.02
CA ALA A 202 10.71 6.84 11.12
C ALA A 202 11.19 7.72 9.95
N ASN A 203 10.41 7.84 8.87
CA ASN A 203 10.79 8.64 7.70
C ASN A 203 10.46 10.12 7.91
N THR A 204 11.21 10.77 8.80
CA THR A 204 11.01 12.17 9.19
C THR A 204 11.15 13.15 8.03
N ASN A 205 11.98 12.84 7.03
CA ASN A 205 12.12 13.65 5.83
C ASN A 205 10.84 13.64 4.98
N ALA A 206 10.27 12.46 4.72
CA ALA A 206 9.01 12.36 3.98
C ALA A 206 7.85 12.98 4.77
N ILE A 207 7.79 12.79 6.08
CA ILE A 207 6.77 13.41 6.95
C ILE A 207 6.80 14.94 6.81
N ARG A 208 7.97 15.58 6.98
CA ARG A 208 8.11 17.03 6.83
C ARG A 208 7.74 17.51 5.44
N LEU A 209 8.12 16.75 4.40
CA LEU A 209 7.72 17.04 3.04
C LEU A 209 6.19 17.04 2.93
N TYR A 210 5.51 15.95 3.30
CA TYR A 210 4.07 15.84 3.16
C TYR A 210 3.32 16.93 3.94
N GLU A 211 3.74 17.22 5.18
CA GLU A 211 3.17 18.33 5.97
C GLU A 211 3.35 19.67 5.26
N SER A 212 4.54 19.94 4.71
CA SER A 212 4.81 21.19 3.98
C SER A 212 4.00 21.34 2.68
N LEU A 213 3.57 20.23 2.09
CA LEU A 213 2.74 20.23 0.89
C LEU A 213 1.26 20.49 1.18
N GLY A 214 0.82 20.35 2.44
CA GLY A 214 -0.58 20.48 2.83
C GLY A 214 -1.29 19.14 3.08
N PHE A 215 -0.54 18.07 3.38
CA PHE A 215 -1.12 16.89 4.00
C PHE A 215 -1.21 17.05 5.51
N ARG A 216 -2.28 16.53 6.11
CA ARG A 216 -2.42 16.41 7.57
C ARG A 216 -2.31 14.96 8.01
N LEU A 217 -1.61 14.74 9.12
CA LEU A 217 -1.57 13.42 9.77
C LEU A 217 -2.99 13.02 10.18
N ARG A 218 -3.47 11.90 9.64
CA ARG A 218 -4.77 11.32 10.00
C ARG A 218 -4.64 10.36 11.18
N ARG A 219 -3.71 9.40 11.09
CA ARG A 219 -3.53 8.38 12.13
C ARG A 219 -2.15 7.72 12.07
N ARG A 220 -1.79 7.07 13.18
CA ARG A 220 -0.73 6.06 13.21
C ARG A 220 -1.30 4.70 12.80
N THR A 221 -0.52 3.93 12.06
CA THR A 221 -0.81 2.56 11.62
C THR A 221 0.41 1.67 11.89
N ALA A 222 0.39 0.41 11.47
CA ALA A 222 1.54 -0.48 11.49
C ALA A 222 1.68 -1.20 10.15
N PHE A 223 2.90 -1.47 9.72
CA PHE A 223 3.18 -2.35 8.58
C PHE A 223 3.88 -3.59 9.10
N LEU A 224 3.19 -4.72 9.03
CA LEU A 224 3.70 -6.02 9.47
C LEU A 224 3.88 -6.91 8.24
N ALA A 225 4.76 -7.89 8.34
CA ALA A 225 4.70 -9.10 7.52
C ALA A 225 4.90 -10.32 8.41
N ALA A 226 4.24 -11.42 8.04
CA ALA A 226 4.33 -12.68 8.75
C ALA A 226 4.49 -13.84 7.77
N ARG A 227 5.15 -14.90 8.22
CA ARG A 227 5.30 -16.14 7.47
C ARG A 227 4.19 -17.10 7.84
N VAL A 228 3.55 -17.66 6.81
CA VAL A 228 2.53 -18.70 6.91
C VAL A 228 3.17 -19.98 7.48
N PRO A 229 2.53 -20.65 8.46
CA PRO A 229 3.02 -21.92 9.00
C PRO A 229 3.27 -22.98 7.91
N GLN A 230 4.34 -23.77 8.04
CA GLN A 230 4.65 -24.89 7.14
C GLN A 230 3.60 -26.03 7.23
N ARG A 231 3.00 -26.19 8.41
CA ARG A 231 1.87 -27.08 8.65
C ARG A 231 0.79 -26.26 9.32
N LEU A 232 -0.39 -26.22 8.75
CA LEU A 232 -1.58 -25.74 9.46
C LEU A 232 -1.82 -26.76 10.57
N GLY A 233 -1.57 -26.37 11.82
CA GLY A 233 -1.75 -27.28 12.95
C GLY A 233 -3.19 -27.79 12.94
N GLU A 234 -3.37 -29.09 12.72
CA GLU A 234 -4.62 -29.76 13.02
C GLU A 234 -4.87 -29.57 14.52
N GLY A 235 -6.05 -29.04 14.88
CA GLY A 235 -6.41 -28.87 16.27
C GLY A 235 -6.36 -30.21 16.99
N ARG A 236 -5.58 -30.26 18.08
CA ARG A 236 -5.64 -31.24 19.18
C ARG A 236 -5.51 -32.71 18.75
N GLU A 237 -4.34 -33.30 19.00
CA GLU A 237 -4.22 -34.77 19.09
C GLU A 237 -5.26 -35.34 20.08
N PRO A 238 -5.90 -36.48 19.76
CA PRO A 238 -6.81 -37.13 20.70
C PRO A 238 -6.01 -37.58 21.93
N VAL A 239 -6.45 -37.12 23.10
CA VAL A 239 -5.94 -37.60 24.39
C VAL A 239 -6.20 -39.10 24.46
N PRO A 240 -5.18 -39.96 24.67
CA PRO A 240 -5.43 -41.38 24.87
C PRO A 240 -6.19 -41.56 26.18
N VAL A 241 -7.38 -42.15 26.08
CA VAL A 241 -8.15 -42.62 27.23
C VAL A 241 -7.42 -43.83 27.79
N ALA A 242 -6.94 -43.69 29.03
CA ALA A 242 -6.45 -44.81 29.85
C ALA A 242 -7.61 -45.61 30.43
#